data_AF-A0A6N7KSL3-F1
#
_entry.id   AF-A0A6N7KSL3-F1
#
_cell.length_a   1.000
_cell.length_b   1.000
_cell.length_c   1.000
_cell.angle_alpha   90.00
_cell.angle_beta   90.00
_cell.angle_gamma   90.00
#
_symmetry.space_group_name_H-M   'P 1'
#
loop_
_entity.id
_entity.type
_entity.pdbx_description
1 polymer ?
#
loop_
_entity_poly.entity_id
_entity_poly.type
_entity_poly.pdbx_seq_one_letter_code
_entity_poly.pdbx_strand_id
1 'polypeptide(L)'
;MDVTRDSSQRPDHLPRAFPPALPERSAGGASALTRPSAVAPARRDRSAGPADGPPAVVPGPTVADPADLCDPLESAAPETIELPVVTPSGRIVAVTSRRPPRADHALREHRAVALPGWIALFAVLVGLAAILLVLLHDGVIPYWDALPDLRGAAVRAHRRAAMDATSIAALGTAGLLVLHALAGLLANAGGETRVLTRWGRYRGTVRRTGLVWVNPLLRRRRVDVRLRHWRSEPVKVVDRTGTPIVVRLLIVWRVKDTARALLAIEDHESYLREQVQAVLTRTASILPCDSDAGVGPALRDGQWFADELTRALAAEAAPAGLEVYSVQPLALDYAPEVAESMRRRRLADLDAGLRTVLVDDAVEAAALAVRRLERATAHELDEAARSALMEQLLVAFVAPAGVTASVPPPAARAGRKERRPA
;
A
#
# COMPACT_ATOMS: atom_id res chain seq x y z
N MET A 1 -3.81 26.73 60.02
CA MET A 1 -4.51 27.73 59.19
C MET A 1 -4.15 27.44 57.74
N ASP A 2 -4.60 26.36 57.10
CA ASP A 2 -5.95 25.76 56.98
C ASP A 2 -6.88 26.41 55.96
N VAL A 3 -7.75 25.55 55.38
CA VAL A 3 -8.94 25.81 54.54
C VAL A 3 -8.75 25.86 53.01
N THR A 4 -8.46 24.69 52.44
CA THR A 4 -9.24 23.93 51.42
C THR A 4 -10.09 24.60 50.31
N ARG A 5 -10.03 23.95 49.11
CA ARG A 5 -11.02 23.89 47.99
C ARG A 5 -11.23 25.21 47.19
N ASP A 6 -11.60 25.20 45.91
CA ASP A 6 -12.41 24.20 45.18
C ASP A 6 -11.95 23.93 43.71
N SER A 7 -12.82 23.33 42.90
CA SER A 7 -12.52 22.40 41.81
C SER A 7 -13.09 22.83 40.45
N SER A 8 -12.67 22.12 39.39
CA SER A 8 -13.35 21.97 38.10
C SER A 8 -13.46 23.17 37.14
N GLN A 9 -12.87 23.00 35.94
CA GLN A 9 -13.62 22.96 34.68
C GLN A 9 -12.74 22.34 33.58
N ARG A 10 -13.22 21.24 32.99
CA ARG A 10 -12.62 20.57 31.81
C ARG A 10 -13.77 20.37 30.82
N PRO A 11 -13.67 20.79 29.55
CA PRO A 11 -14.81 20.78 28.64
C PRO A 11 -15.14 19.36 28.14
N ASP A 12 -16.41 18.95 28.30
CA ASP A 12 -16.95 17.63 27.96
C ASP A 12 -17.40 17.51 26.50
N HIS A 13 -16.52 17.09 25.59
CA HIS A 13 -16.90 16.72 24.21
C HIS A 13 -16.24 15.42 23.73
N LEU A 14 -16.72 14.27 24.23
CA LEU A 14 -16.49 12.95 23.65
C LEU A 14 -17.83 12.24 23.36
N PRO A 15 -18.05 11.69 22.14
CA PRO A 15 -19.29 11.00 21.80
C PRO A 15 -19.42 9.63 22.49
N ARG A 16 -20.67 9.22 22.73
CA ARG A 16 -21.05 8.04 23.54
C ARG A 16 -20.58 6.70 22.94
N ALA A 17 -20.37 5.74 23.84
CA ALA A 17 -19.98 4.36 23.52
C ALA A 17 -21.05 3.54 22.79
N PHE A 18 -20.61 2.40 22.26
CA PHE A 18 -21.33 1.46 21.38
C PHE A 18 -22.64 0.87 21.95
N PRO A 19 -23.62 0.54 21.08
CA PRO A 19 -24.70 -0.40 21.41
C PRO A 19 -24.21 -1.87 21.42
N PRO A 20 -24.92 -2.80 22.09
CA PRO A 20 -24.40 -4.12 22.47
C PRO A 20 -24.44 -5.17 21.34
N ALA A 21 -23.70 -6.27 21.57
CA ALA A 21 -23.63 -7.42 20.68
C ALA A 21 -24.98 -8.16 20.53
N LEU A 22 -25.22 -8.71 19.34
CA LEU A 22 -26.36 -9.57 19.04
C LEU A 22 -26.15 -11.00 19.60
N PRO A 23 -27.22 -11.69 20.04
CA PRO A 23 -27.10 -12.97 20.71
C PRO A 23 -26.81 -14.14 19.76
N GLU A 24 -26.08 -15.13 20.27
CA GLU A 24 -25.90 -16.43 19.61
C GLU A 24 -27.24 -17.13 19.37
N ARG A 25 -27.35 -17.86 18.25
CA ARG A 25 -28.52 -18.70 17.97
C ARG A 25 -28.10 -20.08 17.46
N SER A 26 -27.91 -20.99 18.41
CA SER A 26 -27.79 -22.42 18.15
C SER A 26 -29.12 -22.99 17.64
N ALA A 27 -29.11 -23.59 16.45
CA ALA A 27 -30.11 -24.56 16.02
C ALA A 27 -29.48 -25.49 14.97
N GLY A 28 -29.30 -26.76 15.30
CA GLY A 28 -28.88 -27.80 14.35
C GLY A 28 -30.06 -28.32 13.52
N GLY A 29 -29.78 -28.85 12.33
CA GLY A 29 -30.77 -29.48 11.45
C GLY A 29 -30.09 -30.04 10.20
N ALA A 30 -29.92 -31.36 10.13
CA ALA A 30 -29.04 -32.02 9.17
C ALA A 30 -29.67 -32.28 7.79
N SER A 31 -28.86 -32.16 6.72
CA SER A 31 -28.61 -33.20 5.69
C SER A 31 -27.76 -32.59 4.56
N ALA A 32 -26.46 -32.90 4.45
CA ALA A 32 -25.88 -34.13 3.90
C ALA A 32 -25.77 -34.14 2.36
N LEU A 33 -24.56 -33.93 1.84
CA LEU A 33 -24.08 -34.58 0.61
C LEU A 33 -22.54 -34.71 0.62
N THR A 34 -22.11 -35.95 0.78
CA THR A 34 -20.77 -36.49 1.03
C THR A 34 -19.71 -36.19 -0.04
N ARG A 35 -18.48 -35.84 0.37
CA ARG A 35 -17.20 -36.53 0.01
C ARG A 35 -15.96 -35.83 0.63
N PRO A 36 -15.22 -36.48 1.55
CA PRO A 36 -13.89 -36.05 1.96
C PRO A 36 -12.80 -36.82 1.19
N SER A 37 -11.70 -36.16 0.83
CA SER A 37 -10.46 -36.82 0.42
C SER A 37 -9.44 -36.68 1.54
N ALA A 38 -9.02 -37.80 2.13
CA ALA A 38 -8.09 -37.85 3.25
C ALA A 38 -6.62 -37.84 2.79
N VAL A 39 -5.71 -37.51 3.70
CA VAL A 39 -4.26 -37.39 3.50
C VAL A 39 -3.54 -38.52 4.25
N ALA A 40 -2.31 -38.84 3.81
CA ALA A 40 -1.32 -39.77 4.40
C ALA A 40 -1.55 -41.28 4.08
N PRO A 41 -0.51 -42.14 4.14
CA PRO A 41 0.83 -41.94 4.72
C PRO A 41 2.02 -42.30 3.79
N ALA A 42 3.24 -42.31 4.36
CA ALA A 42 4.49 -42.59 3.68
C ALA A 42 5.04 -44.01 3.93
N ARG A 43 5.99 -44.45 3.07
CA ARG A 43 7.33 -45.04 3.40
C ARG A 43 7.65 -46.44 2.80
N ARG A 44 8.86 -46.56 2.20
CA ARG A 44 9.69 -47.78 1.93
C ARG A 44 9.16 -48.79 0.89
N ASP A 45 9.98 -49.60 0.18
CA ASP A 45 11.43 -49.62 -0.15
C ASP A 45 11.70 -50.66 -1.29
N ARG A 46 12.81 -50.58 -2.04
CA ARG A 46 13.41 -51.64 -2.93
C ARG A 46 12.57 -52.12 -4.16
N SER A 47 13.10 -52.66 -5.27
CA SER A 47 14.47 -52.80 -5.85
C SER A 47 14.43 -53.43 -7.26
N ALA A 48 15.22 -52.95 -8.25
CA ALA A 48 15.83 -53.72 -9.37
C ALA A 48 16.65 -52.79 -10.32
N GLY A 49 17.80 -53.25 -10.83
CA GLY A 49 18.62 -52.59 -11.88
C GLY A 49 18.54 -53.34 -13.23
N PRO A 50 19.55 -53.32 -14.14
CA PRO A 50 20.89 -52.66 -14.12
C PRO A 50 20.95 -51.44 -15.09
N ALA A 51 22.03 -50.94 -15.72
CA ALA A 51 23.43 -51.36 -15.95
C ALA A 51 24.40 -50.19 -16.31
N ASP A 52 25.67 -50.57 -16.60
CA ASP A 52 26.72 -49.96 -17.46
C ASP A 52 27.30 -48.54 -17.21
N GLY A 53 28.63 -48.50 -16.94
CA GLY A 53 29.54 -47.36 -17.17
C GLY A 53 30.31 -46.84 -15.94
N PRO A 54 31.60 -47.17 -15.73
CA PRO A 54 32.36 -46.77 -14.54
C PRO A 54 33.08 -45.39 -14.65
N PRO A 55 33.34 -44.70 -13.52
CA PRO A 55 33.95 -43.36 -13.48
C PRO A 55 35.48 -43.35 -13.28
N ALA A 56 36.11 -42.21 -13.58
CA ALA A 56 37.54 -41.96 -13.34
C ALA A 56 37.84 -41.43 -11.92
N VAL A 57 39.04 -41.72 -11.42
CA VAL A 57 39.51 -41.45 -10.04
C VAL A 57 40.37 -40.19 -9.99
N VAL A 58 40.27 -39.43 -8.89
CA VAL A 58 41.28 -38.44 -8.45
C VAL A 58 41.51 -38.64 -6.94
N PRO A 59 42.76 -38.79 -6.45
CA PRO A 59 43.05 -39.05 -5.04
C PRO A 59 43.15 -37.77 -4.19
N GLY A 60 42.83 -37.88 -2.90
CA GLY A 60 43.12 -36.86 -1.89
C GLY A 60 44.44 -37.14 -1.13
N PRO A 61 45.00 -36.15 -0.40
CA PRO A 61 46.21 -36.32 0.39
C PRO A 61 45.96 -36.98 1.76
N THR A 62 46.96 -37.72 2.21
CA THR A 62 46.96 -38.60 3.39
C THR A 62 47.27 -37.86 4.71
N VAL A 63 46.73 -38.35 5.82
CA VAL A 63 47.06 -37.92 7.20
C VAL A 63 48.44 -38.46 7.61
N ALA A 64 49.25 -37.63 8.27
CA ALA A 64 50.51 -38.05 8.91
C ALA A 64 50.43 -37.87 10.44
N ASP A 65 51.06 -38.78 11.17
CA ASP A 65 51.03 -38.91 12.63
C ASP A 65 52.14 -38.08 13.33
N PRO A 66 52.10 -37.88 14.67
CA PRO A 66 52.81 -36.80 15.35
C PRO A 66 54.23 -37.16 15.85
N ALA A 67 55.15 -36.21 15.69
CA ALA A 67 56.38 -36.10 16.48
C ALA A 67 56.90 -34.64 16.49
N ASP A 68 57.69 -34.32 17.51
CA ASP A 68 58.56 -33.15 17.69
C ASP A 68 57.93 -31.75 17.82
N LEU A 69 57.69 -31.39 19.09
CA LEU A 69 57.61 -30.02 19.60
C LEU A 69 59.00 -29.36 19.62
N CYS A 70 59.14 -28.19 18.99
CA CYS A 70 60.14 -27.17 19.35
C CYS A 70 59.65 -25.76 18.95
N ASP A 71 59.38 -24.92 19.95
CA ASP A 71 59.48 -23.45 19.88
C ASP A 71 60.98 -23.04 19.89
N PRO A 72 61.42 -21.78 19.64
CA PRO A 72 60.63 -20.53 19.52
C PRO A 72 61.04 -19.59 18.36
N LEU A 73 60.42 -18.41 18.35
CA LEU A 73 60.93 -17.10 17.87
C LEU A 73 62.43 -17.03 17.46
N GLU A 74 62.71 -16.60 16.21
CA GLU A 74 63.62 -15.49 15.82
C GLU A 74 63.83 -15.43 14.29
N SER A 75 64.19 -14.26 13.74
CA SER A 75 64.67 -14.01 12.36
C SER A 75 63.69 -14.15 11.16
N ALA A 76 62.96 -13.06 10.86
CA ALA A 76 62.77 -12.57 9.48
C ALA A 76 62.55 -11.04 9.48
N ALA A 77 63.18 -10.34 8.54
CA ALA A 77 63.14 -8.87 8.40
C ALA A 77 61.80 -8.37 7.78
N PRO A 78 61.42 -7.09 7.94
CA PRO A 78 60.12 -6.61 7.47
C PRO A 78 60.08 -6.49 5.95
N GLU A 79 59.30 -7.34 5.29
CA GLU A 79 58.98 -7.20 3.88
C GLU A 79 57.90 -6.13 3.69
N THR A 80 58.23 -5.05 2.98
CA THR A 80 57.34 -3.89 2.79
C THR A 80 56.23 -4.24 1.81
N ILE A 81 55.05 -4.61 2.32
CA ILE A 81 53.85 -4.79 1.50
C ILE A 81 53.31 -3.41 1.10
N GLU A 82 53.61 -2.97 -0.11
CA GLU A 82 52.97 -1.79 -0.71
C GLU A 82 51.47 -2.07 -0.93
N LEU A 83 50.63 -1.47 -0.08
CA LEU A 83 49.18 -1.44 -0.30
C LEU A 83 48.88 -0.59 -1.55
N PRO A 84 48.16 -1.11 -2.56
CA PRO A 84 47.89 -0.38 -3.79
C PRO A 84 47.03 0.86 -3.50
N VAL A 85 47.55 2.03 -3.88
CA VAL A 85 46.86 3.32 -3.72
C VAL A 85 45.57 3.30 -4.55
N VAL A 86 44.42 3.23 -3.87
CA VAL A 86 43.10 3.35 -4.49
C VAL A 86 42.93 4.79 -4.99
N THR A 87 43.21 4.99 -6.27
CA THR A 87 42.89 6.25 -6.95
C THR A 87 41.36 6.40 -6.99
N PRO A 88 40.78 7.54 -6.57
CA PRO A 88 39.35 7.77 -6.71
C PRO A 88 39.03 8.05 -8.18
N SER A 89 38.98 7.00 -9.00
CA SER A 89 38.43 7.05 -10.34
C SER A 89 36.94 7.36 -10.21
N GLY A 90 36.61 8.65 -10.32
CA GLY A 90 35.27 9.22 -10.31
C GLY A 90 34.45 8.80 -11.52
N ARG A 91 34.23 7.49 -11.67
CA ARG A 91 33.27 6.93 -12.61
C ARG A 91 31.95 6.89 -11.87
N ILE A 92 31.16 7.95 -12.01
CA ILE A 92 29.75 7.98 -11.59
C ILE A 92 29.13 6.70 -12.15
N VAL A 93 28.78 5.77 -11.27
CA VAL A 93 28.11 4.53 -11.66
C VAL A 93 26.82 4.98 -12.31
N ALA A 94 26.72 4.79 -13.63
CA ALA A 94 25.55 5.16 -14.37
C ALA A 94 24.37 4.41 -13.76
N VAL A 95 23.54 5.12 -13.00
CA VAL A 95 22.33 4.56 -12.41
C VAL A 95 21.54 3.98 -13.56
N THR A 96 21.47 2.65 -13.60
CA THR A 96 20.73 1.90 -14.61
C THR A 96 19.25 2.11 -14.32
N SER A 97 18.76 3.30 -14.67
CA SER A 97 17.38 3.69 -14.50
C SER A 97 16.52 2.68 -15.23
N ARG A 98 15.90 1.78 -14.46
CA ARG A 98 15.02 0.73 -14.98
C ARG A 98 13.97 1.43 -15.82
N ARG A 99 14.05 1.27 -17.14
CA ARG A 99 13.11 1.92 -18.05
C ARG A 99 11.75 1.26 -17.81
N PRO A 100 10.72 2.00 -17.35
CA PRO A 100 9.38 1.44 -17.23
C PRO A 100 8.93 0.93 -18.61
N PRO A 101 8.08 -0.10 -18.68
CA PRO A 101 7.65 -0.69 -19.94
C PRO A 101 7.12 0.42 -20.87
N ARG A 102 7.64 0.49 -22.11
CA ARG A 102 7.20 1.54 -23.04
C ARG A 102 5.74 1.34 -23.36
N ALA A 103 4.94 2.37 -23.07
CA ALA A 103 3.51 2.35 -23.36
C ALA A 103 3.28 2.28 -24.87
N ASP A 104 2.59 1.25 -25.36
CA ASP A 104 2.27 1.15 -26.78
C ASP A 104 1.39 2.35 -27.20
N HIS A 105 1.85 3.08 -28.22
CA HIS A 105 1.16 4.24 -28.76
C HIS A 105 -0.04 3.85 -29.65
N ALA A 106 -0.03 2.65 -30.24
CA ALA A 106 -1.15 2.13 -31.01
C ALA A 106 -2.38 1.82 -30.13
N LEU A 107 -2.14 1.44 -28.87
CA LEU A 107 -3.17 1.12 -27.88
C LEU A 107 -3.69 2.32 -27.07
N ARG A 108 -3.46 3.55 -27.54
CA ARG A 108 -4.01 4.76 -26.90
C ARG A 108 -5.54 4.81 -27.00
N GLU A 109 -6.20 5.36 -25.99
CA GLU A 109 -7.65 5.59 -26.02
C GLU A 109 -8.04 6.64 -27.08
N HIS A 110 -9.04 6.28 -27.89
CA HIS A 110 -9.67 7.17 -28.86
C HIS A 110 -11.20 7.09 -28.74
N ARG A 111 -11.91 8.20 -28.97
CA ARG A 111 -13.39 8.22 -28.88
C ARG A 111 -14.00 7.38 -30.02
N ALA A 112 -14.90 6.46 -29.66
CA ALA A 112 -15.70 5.74 -30.64
C ALA A 112 -16.80 6.63 -31.24
N VAL A 113 -17.18 6.34 -32.48
CA VAL A 113 -18.40 6.89 -33.08
C VAL A 113 -19.60 6.29 -32.36
N ALA A 114 -20.36 7.14 -31.66
CA ALA A 114 -21.54 6.75 -30.91
C ALA A 114 -22.62 7.84 -31.04
N LEU A 115 -23.83 7.43 -31.43
CA LEU A 115 -24.93 8.35 -31.72
C LEU A 115 -25.71 8.67 -30.42
N PRO A 116 -26.33 9.86 -30.31
CA PRO A 116 -27.32 10.12 -29.27
C PRO A 116 -28.41 9.04 -29.29
N GLY A 117 -28.73 8.45 -28.13
CA GLY A 117 -29.74 7.39 -28.04
C GLY A 117 -31.14 7.82 -28.51
N TRP A 118 -31.45 9.11 -28.44
CA TRP A 118 -32.67 9.70 -28.99
C TRP A 118 -32.84 9.47 -30.50
N ILE A 119 -31.75 9.39 -31.28
CA ILE A 119 -31.84 9.08 -32.71
C ILE A 119 -32.35 7.65 -32.92
N ALA A 120 -31.91 6.71 -32.08
CA ALA A 120 -32.39 5.34 -32.13
C ALA A 120 -33.83 5.21 -31.63
N LEU A 121 -34.22 5.96 -30.58
CA LEU A 121 -35.63 6.04 -30.16
C LEU A 121 -36.53 6.63 -31.25
N PHE A 122 -36.07 7.65 -31.97
CA PHE A 122 -36.79 8.21 -33.12
C PHE A 122 -36.88 7.20 -34.27
N ALA A 123 -35.81 6.46 -34.58
CA ALA A 123 -35.83 5.39 -35.57
C ALA A 123 -36.79 4.24 -35.19
N VAL A 124 -36.88 3.90 -33.89
CA VAL A 124 -37.90 2.95 -33.37
C VAL A 124 -39.31 3.51 -33.57
N LEU A 125 -39.55 4.77 -33.23
CA LEU A 125 -40.86 5.43 -33.40
C LEU A 125 -41.29 5.45 -34.88
N VAL A 126 -40.40 5.85 -35.78
CA VAL A 126 -40.66 5.87 -37.23
C VAL A 126 -40.88 4.45 -37.78
N GLY A 127 -40.09 3.47 -37.32
CA GLY A 127 -40.28 2.07 -37.72
C GLY A 127 -41.61 1.48 -37.24
N LEU A 128 -42.01 1.77 -36.00
CA LEU A 128 -43.33 1.38 -35.46
C LEU A 128 -44.48 2.09 -36.19
N ALA A 129 -44.33 3.37 -36.55
CA ALA A 129 -45.31 4.11 -37.35
C ALA A 129 -45.42 3.54 -38.77
N ALA A 130 -44.32 3.11 -39.39
CA ALA A 130 -44.33 2.44 -40.70
C ALA A 130 -45.01 1.06 -40.63
N ILE A 131 -44.71 0.26 -39.60
CA ILE A 131 -45.40 -1.01 -39.32
C ILE A 131 -46.92 -0.78 -39.18
N LEU A 132 -47.30 0.21 -38.36
CA LEU A 132 -48.71 0.57 -38.15
C LEU A 132 -49.39 1.01 -39.46
N LEU A 133 -48.72 1.83 -40.27
CA LEU A 133 -49.25 2.31 -41.55
C LEU A 133 -49.46 1.17 -42.56
N VAL A 134 -48.55 0.19 -42.64
CA VAL A 134 -48.74 -1.01 -43.47
C VAL A 134 -49.94 -1.84 -42.98
N LEU A 135 -50.09 -2.02 -41.66
CA LEU A 135 -51.22 -2.77 -41.08
C LEU A 135 -52.58 -2.05 -41.25
N LEU A 136 -52.60 -0.71 -41.25
CA LEU A 136 -53.79 0.07 -41.61
C LEU A 136 -54.09 -0.01 -43.10
N HIS A 137 -53.08 0.12 -43.96
CA HIS A 137 -53.24 0.05 -45.42
C HIS A 137 -53.88 -1.27 -45.87
N ASP A 138 -53.40 -2.39 -45.32
CA ASP A 138 -53.87 -3.74 -45.65
C ASP A 138 -55.16 -4.13 -44.91
N GLY A 139 -55.69 -3.25 -44.04
CA GLY A 139 -56.96 -3.44 -43.32
C GLY A 139 -56.93 -4.52 -42.24
N VAL A 140 -55.76 -4.82 -41.68
CA VAL A 140 -55.59 -5.80 -40.58
C VAL A 140 -56.10 -5.25 -39.25
N ILE A 141 -56.01 -3.93 -39.05
CA ILE A 141 -56.52 -3.23 -37.87
C ILE A 141 -57.95 -2.73 -38.17
N PRO A 142 -58.93 -2.92 -37.27
CA PRO A 142 -60.30 -2.46 -37.48
C PRO A 142 -60.36 -0.94 -37.63
N TYR A 143 -61.18 -0.49 -38.58
CA TYR A 143 -61.42 0.93 -38.86
C TYR A 143 -62.30 1.58 -37.79
N TRP A 144 -62.05 2.86 -37.51
CA TRP A 144 -62.82 3.69 -36.59
C TRP A 144 -63.35 4.88 -37.39
N ASP A 145 -64.67 5.12 -37.37
CA ASP A 145 -65.34 6.11 -38.23
C ASP A 145 -64.87 7.57 -38.03
N ALA A 146 -64.15 7.84 -36.94
CA ALA A 146 -63.57 9.15 -36.60
C ALA A 146 -62.21 9.44 -37.26
N LEU A 147 -61.60 8.49 -37.99
CA LEU A 147 -60.29 8.63 -38.61
C LEU A 147 -60.38 8.62 -40.15
N PRO A 148 -59.49 9.35 -40.87
CA PRO A 148 -59.44 9.29 -42.33
C PRO A 148 -59.09 7.88 -42.80
N ASP A 149 -59.78 7.39 -43.84
CA ASP A 149 -59.60 6.02 -44.33
C ASP A 149 -58.29 5.87 -45.15
N LEU A 150 -57.27 5.30 -44.50
CA LEU A 150 -55.96 5.04 -45.08
C LEU A 150 -55.85 3.66 -45.78
N ARG A 151 -56.95 2.89 -45.90
CA ARG A 151 -56.94 1.56 -46.50
C ARG A 151 -56.70 1.60 -48.02
N GLY A 152 -55.92 0.65 -48.52
CA GLY A 152 -55.67 0.46 -49.94
C GLY A 152 -56.97 0.29 -50.74
N ALA A 153 -56.98 0.75 -52.00
CA ALA A 153 -58.18 0.75 -52.84
C ALA A 153 -58.81 -0.66 -53.00
N ALA A 154 -57.98 -1.70 -53.09
CA ALA A 154 -58.43 -3.09 -53.17
C ALA A 154 -59.16 -3.57 -51.89
N VAL A 155 -58.64 -3.19 -50.72
CA VAL A 155 -59.22 -3.54 -49.39
C VAL A 155 -60.55 -2.82 -49.18
N ARG A 156 -60.63 -1.53 -49.57
CA ARG A 156 -61.89 -0.75 -49.54
C ARG A 156 -62.97 -1.36 -50.43
N ALA A 157 -62.62 -1.92 -51.58
CA ALA A 157 -63.57 -2.56 -52.49
C ALA A 157 -64.05 -3.94 -52.02
N HIS A 158 -63.17 -4.78 -51.47
CA HIS A 158 -63.48 -6.20 -51.18
C HIS A 158 -63.78 -6.52 -49.70
N ARG A 159 -63.57 -5.55 -48.79
CA ARG A 159 -63.81 -5.67 -47.33
C ARG A 159 -63.20 -6.94 -46.70
N ARG A 160 -62.02 -7.35 -47.19
CA ARG A 160 -61.18 -8.40 -46.61
C ARG A 160 -59.76 -7.87 -46.52
N ALA A 161 -59.07 -8.18 -45.42
CA ALA A 161 -57.64 -7.91 -45.30
C ALA A 161 -56.89 -8.77 -46.33
N ALA A 162 -55.97 -8.15 -47.05
CA ALA A 162 -55.15 -8.81 -48.07
C ALA A 162 -53.73 -8.29 -47.95
N MET A 163 -52.85 -9.10 -47.32
CA MET A 163 -51.42 -8.77 -47.26
C MET A 163 -50.75 -9.23 -48.55
N ASP A 164 -50.21 -8.27 -49.30
CA ASP A 164 -49.39 -8.56 -50.47
C ASP A 164 -47.94 -8.91 -50.07
N ALA A 165 -47.21 -9.56 -50.98
CA ALA A 165 -45.79 -9.87 -50.79
C ALA A 165 -44.96 -8.60 -50.51
N THR A 166 -45.33 -7.47 -51.12
CA THR A 166 -44.69 -6.16 -50.86
C THR A 166 -44.90 -5.69 -49.41
N SER A 167 -46.12 -5.79 -48.87
CA SER A 167 -46.43 -5.47 -47.47
C SER A 167 -45.70 -6.35 -46.47
N ILE A 168 -45.58 -7.65 -46.76
CA ILE A 168 -44.83 -8.60 -45.91
C ILE A 168 -43.33 -8.23 -45.88
N ALA A 169 -42.75 -7.91 -47.03
CA ALA A 169 -41.35 -7.46 -47.12
C ALA A 169 -41.11 -6.11 -46.41
N ALA A 170 -42.06 -5.16 -46.53
CA ALA A 170 -42.02 -3.88 -45.83
C ALA A 170 -42.07 -4.07 -44.30
N LEU A 171 -43.00 -4.91 -43.82
CA LEU A 171 -43.15 -5.24 -42.40
C LEU A 171 -41.89 -5.89 -41.82
N GLY A 172 -41.31 -6.87 -42.52
CA GLY A 172 -40.07 -7.53 -42.13
C GLY A 172 -38.88 -6.57 -42.07
N THR A 173 -38.76 -5.68 -43.07
CA THR A 173 -37.69 -4.66 -43.13
C THR A 173 -37.83 -3.64 -41.99
N ALA A 174 -39.03 -3.12 -41.75
CA ALA A 174 -39.29 -2.18 -40.66
C ALA A 174 -39.05 -2.83 -39.29
N GLY A 175 -39.50 -4.08 -39.08
CA GLY A 175 -39.23 -4.84 -37.87
C GLY A 175 -37.74 -5.06 -37.61
N LEU A 176 -36.96 -5.38 -38.65
CA LEU A 176 -35.51 -5.54 -38.55
C LEU A 176 -34.80 -4.22 -38.19
N LEU A 177 -35.24 -3.09 -38.76
CA LEU A 177 -34.72 -1.76 -38.42
C LEU A 177 -35.02 -1.37 -36.96
N VAL A 178 -36.25 -1.62 -36.49
CA VAL A 178 -36.64 -1.42 -35.08
C VAL A 178 -35.78 -2.27 -34.14
N LEU A 179 -35.60 -3.56 -34.47
CA LEU A 179 -34.77 -4.48 -33.69
C LEU A 179 -33.29 -4.04 -33.66
N HIS A 180 -32.74 -3.58 -34.79
CA HIS A 180 -31.37 -3.08 -34.87
C HIS A 180 -31.18 -1.79 -34.06
N ALA A 181 -32.16 -0.87 -34.10
CA ALA A 181 -32.16 0.34 -33.30
C ALA A 181 -32.20 0.02 -31.78
N LEU A 182 -33.07 -0.89 -31.36
CA LEU A 182 -33.18 -1.35 -29.97
C LEU A 182 -31.93 -2.08 -29.47
N ALA A 183 -31.41 -3.06 -30.22
CA ALA A 183 -30.21 -3.82 -29.85
C ALA A 183 -28.95 -2.94 -29.74
N GLY A 184 -28.93 -1.83 -30.47
CA GLY A 184 -27.87 -0.83 -30.38
C GLY A 184 -27.97 0.13 -29.20
N LEU A 185 -29.11 0.20 -28.49
CA LEU A 185 -29.41 1.21 -27.48
C LEU A 185 -28.84 0.84 -26.09
N LEU A 186 -28.12 1.78 -25.47
CA LEU A 186 -27.49 1.58 -24.16
C LEU A 186 -27.64 2.82 -23.27
N ALA A 187 -27.92 2.60 -21.98
CA ALA A 187 -27.70 3.62 -20.95
C ALA A 187 -26.27 3.50 -20.40
N ASN A 188 -25.56 4.62 -20.30
CA ASN A 188 -24.21 4.69 -19.72
C ASN A 188 -24.23 5.58 -18.46
N ALA A 189 -23.91 4.99 -17.31
CA ALA A 189 -23.92 5.69 -16.03
C ALA A 189 -22.75 6.68 -15.89
N GLY A 190 -22.88 7.65 -14.99
CA GLY A 190 -21.78 8.56 -14.65
C GLY A 190 -20.56 7.81 -14.12
N GLY A 191 -19.39 7.99 -14.75
CA GLY A 191 -18.16 7.28 -14.38
C GLY A 191 -18.03 5.86 -14.92
N GLU A 192 -19.02 5.32 -15.63
CA GLU A 192 -18.82 4.12 -16.45
C GLU A 192 -18.37 4.50 -17.86
N THR A 193 -17.54 3.65 -18.46
CA THR A 193 -17.18 3.72 -19.88
C THR A 193 -17.36 2.38 -20.54
N ARG A 194 -17.55 2.39 -21.87
CA ARG A 194 -17.66 1.16 -22.67
C ARG A 194 -16.56 1.12 -23.71
N VAL A 195 -15.67 0.15 -23.56
CA VAL A 195 -14.63 -0.18 -24.54
C VAL A 195 -15.27 -1.04 -25.63
N LEU A 196 -15.10 -0.62 -26.89
CA LEU A 196 -15.70 -1.30 -28.03
C LEU A 196 -14.63 -2.06 -28.83
N THR A 197 -14.91 -3.33 -29.12
CA THR A 197 -14.04 -4.17 -29.95
C THR A 197 -14.83 -4.91 -31.03
N ARG A 198 -14.21 -5.18 -32.17
CA ARG A 198 -14.77 -6.01 -33.25
C ARG A 198 -13.71 -7.01 -33.72
N TRP A 199 -13.98 -8.30 -33.51
CA TRP A 199 -13.08 -9.41 -33.87
C TRP A 199 -11.63 -9.15 -33.44
N GLY A 200 -11.43 -8.95 -32.14
CA GLY A 200 -10.12 -8.64 -31.53
C GLY A 200 -9.63 -7.19 -31.72
N ARG A 201 -10.08 -6.46 -32.74
CA ARG A 201 -9.63 -5.08 -33.01
C ARG A 201 -10.37 -4.06 -32.15
N TYR A 202 -9.63 -3.17 -31.49
CA TYR A 202 -10.16 -1.99 -30.80
C TYR A 202 -10.88 -1.05 -31.78
N ARG A 203 -11.99 -0.44 -31.34
CA ARG A 203 -12.84 0.46 -32.14
C ARG A 203 -13.08 1.82 -31.49
N GLY A 204 -12.43 2.08 -30.36
CA GLY A 204 -12.64 3.28 -29.56
C GLY A 204 -13.45 3.02 -28.29
N THR A 205 -13.64 4.09 -27.51
CA THR A 205 -14.37 4.08 -26.24
C THR A 205 -15.53 5.06 -26.24
N VAL A 206 -16.58 4.70 -25.52
CA VAL A 206 -17.73 5.56 -25.24
C VAL A 206 -17.65 6.01 -23.79
N ARG A 207 -17.28 7.28 -23.58
CA ARG A 207 -17.33 7.96 -22.27
C ARG A 207 -18.58 8.82 -22.07
N ARG A 208 -19.39 9.02 -23.11
CA ARG A 208 -20.61 9.83 -23.03
C ARG A 208 -21.58 9.20 -22.03
N THR A 209 -22.11 9.99 -21.12
CA THR A 209 -23.14 9.59 -20.16
C THR A 209 -24.54 9.70 -20.76
N GLY A 210 -25.50 9.00 -20.14
CA GLY A 210 -26.89 8.98 -20.58
C GLY A 210 -27.16 7.94 -21.68
N LEU A 211 -28.19 8.18 -22.49
CA LEU A 211 -28.65 7.24 -23.51
C LEU A 211 -27.83 7.41 -24.80
N VAL A 212 -27.19 6.33 -25.24
CA VAL A 212 -26.26 6.29 -26.37
C VAL A 212 -26.57 5.08 -27.24
N TRP A 213 -26.50 5.25 -28.57
CA TRP A 213 -26.60 4.14 -29.51
C TRP A 213 -25.23 3.76 -30.08
N VAL A 214 -24.94 2.47 -30.06
CA VAL A 214 -23.70 1.85 -30.53
C VAL A 214 -24.03 0.59 -31.32
N ASN A 215 -23.44 0.42 -32.50
CA ASN A 215 -23.66 -0.73 -33.38
C ASN A 215 -23.66 -2.07 -32.60
N PRO A 216 -24.73 -2.89 -32.69
CA PRO A 216 -24.87 -4.15 -31.93
C PRO A 216 -23.85 -5.24 -32.30
N LEU A 217 -23.16 -5.14 -33.43
CA LEU A 217 -22.11 -6.07 -33.85
C LEU A 217 -20.76 -5.83 -33.14
N LEU A 218 -20.66 -4.79 -32.31
CA LEU A 218 -19.47 -4.51 -31.50
C LEU A 218 -19.58 -5.22 -30.14
N ARG A 219 -18.52 -5.91 -29.72
CA ARG A 219 -18.40 -6.38 -28.33
C ARG A 219 -18.16 -5.15 -27.43
N ARG A 220 -18.86 -5.12 -26.29
CA ARG A 220 -18.95 -3.98 -25.38
C ARG A 220 -18.49 -4.40 -23.99
N ARG A 221 -17.26 -4.08 -23.58
CA ARG A 221 -16.76 -4.34 -22.21
C ARG A 221 -16.93 -3.07 -21.38
N ARG A 222 -17.56 -3.17 -20.21
CA ARG A 222 -17.68 -2.04 -19.26
C ARG A 222 -16.36 -1.87 -18.51
N VAL A 223 -15.98 -0.62 -18.26
CA VAL A 223 -14.84 -0.25 -17.41
C VAL A 223 -15.27 0.89 -16.51
N ASP A 224 -15.10 0.72 -15.21
CA ASP A 224 -15.25 1.81 -14.25
C ASP A 224 -14.02 2.72 -14.32
N VAL A 225 -14.24 4.02 -14.50
CA VAL A 225 -13.19 5.06 -14.53
C VAL A 225 -13.32 6.04 -13.36
N ARG A 226 -14.16 5.72 -12.37
CA ARG A 226 -14.28 6.45 -11.11
C ARG A 226 -12.98 6.36 -10.32
N LEU A 227 -12.83 7.28 -9.37
CA LEU A 227 -11.75 7.23 -8.40
C LEU A 227 -11.98 6.03 -7.45
N ARG A 228 -10.95 5.19 -7.31
CA ARG A 228 -10.96 4.02 -6.45
C ARG A 228 -9.86 4.15 -5.40
N HIS A 229 -10.10 3.59 -4.23
CA HIS A 229 -9.05 3.35 -3.24
C HIS A 229 -8.84 1.84 -3.11
N TRP A 230 -7.59 1.43 -2.90
CA TRP A 230 -7.24 0.06 -2.55
C TRP A 230 -6.30 0.09 -1.34
N ARG A 231 -6.59 -0.75 -0.35
CA ARG A 231 -5.72 -0.95 0.82
C ARG A 231 -4.93 -2.21 0.62
N SER A 232 -3.60 -2.13 0.69
CA SER A 232 -2.76 -3.32 0.62
C SER A 232 -2.97 -4.21 1.84
N GLU A 233 -2.70 -5.50 1.66
CA GLU A 233 -2.35 -6.37 2.77
C GLU A 233 -0.97 -5.95 3.33
N PRO A 234 -0.59 -6.38 4.54
CA PRO A 234 0.72 -6.08 5.10
C PRO A 234 1.82 -6.74 4.27
N VAL A 235 2.67 -5.95 3.63
CA VAL A 235 3.77 -6.46 2.80
C VAL A 235 5.06 -6.44 3.63
N LYS A 236 5.71 -7.60 3.76
CA LYS A 236 7.06 -7.72 4.31
C LYS A 236 8.07 -7.25 3.27
N VAL A 237 8.86 -6.24 3.60
CA VAL A 237 10.01 -5.76 2.82
C VAL A 237 11.20 -5.54 3.74
N VAL A 238 12.34 -5.15 3.18
CA VAL A 238 13.58 -4.90 3.93
C VAL A 238 13.98 -3.46 3.69
N ASP A 239 14.42 -2.76 4.75
CA ASP A 239 14.92 -1.40 4.65
C ASP A 239 16.38 -1.38 4.12
N ARG A 240 17.01 -0.19 4.09
CA ARG A 240 18.43 -0.07 3.71
C ARG A 240 19.41 -0.80 4.65
N THR A 241 19.06 -1.00 5.92
CA THR A 241 19.96 -1.62 6.93
C THR A 241 19.94 -3.14 6.89
N GLY A 242 19.03 -3.74 6.13
CA GLY A 242 18.76 -5.18 6.20
C GLY A 242 17.69 -5.54 7.24
N THR A 243 17.08 -4.55 7.91
CA THR A 243 16.03 -4.77 8.91
C THR A 243 14.69 -5.07 8.21
N PRO A 244 14.03 -6.20 8.51
CA PRO A 244 12.74 -6.51 7.94
C PRO A 244 11.65 -5.62 8.55
N ILE A 245 10.84 -5.00 7.68
CA ILE A 245 9.72 -4.13 8.03
C ILE A 245 8.43 -4.62 7.37
N VAL A 246 7.30 -4.30 7.99
CA VAL A 246 5.96 -4.58 7.49
C VAL A 246 5.29 -3.24 7.17
N VAL A 247 4.89 -3.08 5.92
CA VAL A 247 4.24 -1.85 5.44
C VAL A 247 2.83 -2.14 4.98
N ARG A 248 1.88 -1.29 5.37
CA ARG A 248 0.51 -1.28 4.85
C ARG A 248 0.30 0.03 4.09
N LEU A 249 -0.20 -0.05 2.86
CA LEU A 249 -0.41 1.11 1.98
C LEU A 249 -1.90 1.36 1.72
N LEU A 250 -2.25 2.63 1.50
CA LEU A 250 -3.48 3.08 0.86
C LEU A 250 -3.12 3.70 -0.49
N ILE A 251 -3.66 3.14 -1.57
CA ILE A 251 -3.42 3.60 -2.94
C ILE A 251 -4.71 4.21 -3.46
N VAL A 252 -4.66 5.47 -3.90
CA VAL A 252 -5.77 6.16 -4.58
C VAL A 252 -5.46 6.23 -6.07
N TRP A 253 -6.34 5.67 -6.91
CA TRP A 253 -6.07 5.47 -8.33
C TRP A 253 -7.35 5.45 -9.18
N ARG A 254 -7.22 5.54 -10.50
CA ARG A 254 -8.29 5.28 -11.47
C ARG A 254 -7.77 4.75 -12.80
N VAL A 255 -8.67 4.26 -13.65
CA VAL A 255 -8.37 4.00 -15.06
C VAL A 255 -8.45 5.30 -15.88
N LYS A 256 -7.30 5.75 -16.40
CA LYS A 256 -7.21 6.96 -17.25
C LYS A 256 -7.34 6.62 -18.73
N ASP A 257 -6.62 5.62 -19.21
CA ASP A 257 -6.70 5.09 -20.57
C ASP A 257 -7.31 3.68 -20.52
N THR A 258 -8.56 3.58 -20.96
CA THR A 258 -9.35 2.34 -20.91
C THR A 258 -9.03 1.36 -22.03
N ALA A 259 -8.31 1.80 -23.07
CA ALA A 259 -7.80 0.90 -24.10
C ALA A 259 -6.59 0.13 -23.56
N ARG A 260 -5.61 0.84 -22.98
CA ARG A 260 -4.44 0.24 -22.35
C ARG A 260 -4.81 -0.69 -21.20
N ALA A 261 -5.65 -0.24 -20.27
CA ALA A 261 -6.02 -1.00 -19.07
C ALA A 261 -6.80 -2.30 -19.35
N LEU A 262 -7.34 -2.50 -20.57
CA LEU A 262 -8.06 -3.71 -20.96
C LEU A 262 -7.37 -4.56 -22.03
N LEU A 263 -6.41 -4.00 -22.77
CA LEU A 263 -5.85 -4.63 -23.98
C LEU A 263 -4.32 -4.76 -23.94
N ALA A 264 -3.63 -3.95 -23.12
CA ALA A 264 -2.18 -4.07 -22.92
C ALA A 264 -1.83 -5.07 -21.80
N ILE A 265 -2.77 -5.34 -20.89
CA ILE A 265 -2.64 -6.24 -19.74
C ILE A 265 -3.93 -7.04 -19.53
N GLU A 266 -3.82 -8.20 -18.87
CA GLU A 266 -4.93 -9.11 -18.62
C GLU A 266 -5.90 -8.59 -17.53
N ASP A 267 -5.36 -8.31 -16.35
CA ASP A 267 -6.06 -7.60 -15.28
C ASP A 267 -5.22 -6.46 -14.69
N HIS A 268 -5.85 -5.29 -14.67
CA HIS A 268 -5.32 -4.04 -14.17
C HIS A 268 -5.23 -3.92 -12.64
N GLU A 269 -6.04 -4.66 -11.87
CA GLU A 269 -5.97 -4.64 -10.40
C GLU A 269 -4.80 -5.51 -9.90
N SER A 270 -4.66 -6.70 -10.48
CA SER A 270 -3.54 -7.62 -10.24
C SER A 270 -2.21 -6.98 -10.65
N TYR A 271 -2.15 -6.37 -11.84
CA TYR A 271 -0.97 -5.62 -12.29
C TYR A 271 -0.59 -4.49 -11.30
N LEU A 272 -1.57 -3.72 -10.81
CA LEU A 272 -1.29 -2.68 -9.82
C LEU A 272 -0.77 -3.25 -8.49
N ARG A 273 -1.29 -4.40 -8.04
CA ARG A 273 -0.80 -5.13 -6.85
C ARG A 273 0.68 -5.51 -6.97
N GLU A 274 1.05 -6.13 -8.09
CA GLU A 274 2.42 -6.58 -8.37
C GLU A 274 3.39 -5.39 -8.46
N GLN A 275 3.00 -4.35 -9.19
CA GLN A 275 3.81 -3.14 -9.32
C GLN A 275 3.96 -2.40 -7.99
N VAL A 276 2.93 -2.39 -7.12
CA VAL A 276 3.04 -1.87 -5.75
C VAL A 276 4.08 -2.65 -4.94
N GLN A 277 4.09 -3.97 -4.98
CA GLN A 277 5.09 -4.78 -4.26
C GLN A 277 6.52 -4.55 -4.79
N ALA A 278 6.69 -4.45 -6.12
CA ALA A 278 7.99 -4.19 -6.74
C ALA A 278 8.52 -2.77 -6.42
N VAL A 279 7.65 -1.76 -6.48
CA VAL A 279 7.98 -0.36 -6.15
C VAL A 279 8.28 -0.22 -4.66
N LEU A 280 7.45 -0.82 -3.79
CA LEU A 280 7.64 -0.77 -2.33
C LEU A 280 8.98 -1.36 -1.92
N THR A 281 9.32 -2.56 -2.40
CA THR A 281 10.61 -3.22 -2.11
C THR A 281 11.79 -2.34 -2.57
N ARG A 282 11.68 -1.70 -3.74
CA ARG A 282 12.73 -0.80 -4.27
C ARG A 282 12.86 0.49 -3.47
N THR A 283 11.76 1.10 -3.04
CA THR A 283 11.79 2.39 -2.32
C THR A 283 12.18 2.20 -0.86
N ALA A 284 11.77 1.10 -0.22
CA ALA A 284 12.15 0.77 1.16
C ALA A 284 13.67 0.58 1.33
N SER A 285 14.38 0.04 0.33
CA SER A 285 15.83 -0.16 0.44
C SER A 285 16.69 1.11 0.25
N ILE A 286 16.08 2.27 -0.03
CA ILE A 286 16.81 3.54 -0.24
C ILE A 286 17.23 4.19 1.08
N LEU A 287 16.37 4.09 2.11
CA LEU A 287 16.55 4.72 3.43
C LEU A 287 16.42 3.69 4.55
N PRO A 288 17.04 3.93 5.71
CA PRO A 288 16.77 3.11 6.90
C PRO A 288 15.33 3.33 7.36
N CYS A 289 14.77 2.34 8.07
CA CYS A 289 13.46 2.45 8.70
C CYS A 289 13.39 3.68 9.63
N ASP A 290 14.49 3.98 10.32
CA ASP A 290 14.65 5.04 11.30
C ASP A 290 16.00 5.74 11.16
N SER A 291 16.09 6.96 11.71
CA SER A 291 17.36 7.65 11.87
C SER A 291 18.18 6.99 12.99
N ASP A 292 19.15 6.15 12.61
CA ASP A 292 20.17 5.58 13.51
C ASP A 292 21.14 6.68 14.02
N ALA A 293 20.65 7.61 14.85
CA ALA A 293 21.34 8.76 15.46
C ALA A 293 22.03 9.76 14.49
N GLY A 294 22.19 9.43 13.21
CA GLY A 294 22.78 10.27 12.18
C GLY A 294 21.78 11.22 11.51
N VAL A 295 22.30 12.30 10.95
CA VAL A 295 21.52 13.30 10.20
C VAL A 295 21.13 12.73 8.84
N GLY A 296 19.85 12.38 8.66
CA GLY A 296 19.30 11.93 7.38
C GLY A 296 17.81 11.58 7.47
N PRO A 297 17.09 11.53 6.34
CA PRO A 297 15.69 11.15 6.31
C PRO A 297 15.53 9.64 6.56
N ALA A 298 14.47 9.27 7.28
CA ALA A 298 14.06 7.91 7.54
C ALA A 298 12.74 7.57 6.84
N LEU A 299 12.45 6.28 6.65
CA LEU A 299 11.15 5.85 6.10
C LEU A 299 9.98 6.24 7.02
N ARG A 300 10.20 6.28 8.35
CA ARG A 300 9.19 6.68 9.33
C ARG A 300 8.84 8.18 9.33
N ASP A 301 9.66 9.04 8.72
CA ASP A 301 9.32 10.47 8.55
C ASP A 301 8.16 10.66 7.53
N GLY A 302 7.83 9.62 6.77
CA GLY A 302 6.53 9.44 6.12
C GLY A 302 6.32 10.22 4.81
N GLN A 303 6.54 11.54 4.82
CA GLN A 303 6.25 12.42 3.68
C GLN A 303 7.08 12.05 2.44
N TRP A 304 8.41 12.02 2.58
CA TRP A 304 9.30 11.62 1.49
C TRP A 304 8.98 10.22 0.96
N PHE A 305 8.67 9.27 1.86
CA PHE A 305 8.37 7.90 1.47
C PHE A 305 7.05 7.80 0.69
N ALA A 306 6.01 8.52 1.12
CA ALA A 306 4.73 8.61 0.40
C ALA A 306 4.90 9.26 -0.99
N ASP A 307 5.65 10.35 -1.08
CA ASP A 307 5.89 11.07 -2.34
C ASP A 307 6.73 10.24 -3.31
N GLU A 308 7.78 9.57 -2.83
CA GLU A 308 8.62 8.71 -3.66
C GLU A 308 7.86 7.47 -4.14
N LEU A 309 7.08 6.81 -3.25
CA LEU A 309 6.19 5.70 -3.64
C LEU A 309 5.15 6.15 -4.67
N THR A 310 4.54 7.33 -4.48
CA THR A 310 3.54 7.88 -5.40
C THR A 310 4.15 8.15 -6.77
N ARG A 311 5.30 8.84 -6.82
CA ARG A 311 6.00 9.19 -8.07
C ARG A 311 6.46 7.93 -8.81
N ALA A 312 7.09 7.00 -8.08
CA ALA A 312 7.61 5.76 -8.62
C ALA A 312 6.49 4.84 -9.14
N LEU A 313 5.39 4.68 -8.39
CA LEU A 313 4.26 3.86 -8.83
C LEU A 313 3.51 4.49 -10.00
N ALA A 314 3.30 5.81 -10.00
CA ALA A 314 2.66 6.50 -11.12
C ALA A 314 3.45 6.33 -12.44
N ALA A 315 4.78 6.36 -12.39
CA ALA A 315 5.63 6.13 -13.56
C ALA A 315 5.54 4.70 -14.11
N GLU A 316 5.44 3.70 -13.23
CA GLU A 316 5.32 2.28 -13.60
C GLU A 316 3.88 1.91 -14.03
N ALA A 317 2.86 2.62 -13.54
CA ALA A 317 1.44 2.37 -13.82
C ALA A 317 0.90 3.11 -15.07
N ALA A 318 1.50 4.25 -15.44
CA ALA A 318 1.10 5.03 -16.62
C ALA A 318 1.13 4.25 -17.97
N PRO A 319 2.08 3.33 -18.22
CA PRO A 319 2.06 2.49 -19.42
C PRO A 319 0.83 1.59 -19.54
N ALA A 320 0.32 1.08 -18.41
CA ALA A 320 -0.92 0.30 -18.33
C ALA A 320 -2.20 1.14 -18.48
N GLY A 321 -2.09 2.47 -18.61
CA GLY A 321 -3.25 3.36 -18.67
C GLY A 321 -3.87 3.69 -17.31
N LEU A 322 -3.20 3.32 -16.21
CA LEU A 322 -3.61 3.63 -14.85
C LEU A 322 -3.07 5.00 -14.44
N GLU A 323 -3.85 5.72 -13.63
CA GLU A 323 -3.44 6.98 -13.02
C GLU A 323 -3.53 6.85 -11.51
N VAL A 324 -2.37 6.90 -10.87
CA VAL A 324 -2.22 6.89 -9.41
C VAL A 324 -2.14 8.34 -8.94
N TYR A 325 -2.95 8.69 -7.94
CA TYR A 325 -3.00 10.02 -7.36
C TYR A 325 -2.14 10.13 -6.11
N SER A 326 -2.19 9.12 -5.24
CA SER A 326 -1.42 9.06 -4.00
C SER A 326 -1.22 7.63 -3.51
N VAL A 327 -0.07 7.40 -2.89
CA VAL A 327 0.27 6.19 -2.14
C VAL A 327 0.67 6.63 -0.74
N GLN A 328 -0.12 6.26 0.27
CA GLN A 328 0.12 6.64 1.66
C GLN A 328 0.44 5.40 2.51
N PRO A 329 1.54 5.40 3.28
CA PRO A 329 1.76 4.38 4.30
C PRO A 329 0.76 4.57 5.45
N LEU A 330 -0.14 3.60 5.63
CA LEU A 330 -1.07 3.54 6.76
C LEU A 330 -0.42 2.99 8.03
N ALA A 331 0.58 2.13 7.88
CA ALA A 331 1.38 1.58 8.96
C ALA A 331 2.76 1.21 8.41
N LEU A 332 3.79 1.48 9.22
CA LEU A 332 5.17 1.09 8.97
C LEU A 332 5.75 0.64 10.32
N ASP A 333 5.87 -0.67 10.47
CA ASP A 333 6.31 -1.35 11.69
C ASP A 333 7.47 -2.28 11.39
N TYR A 334 8.26 -2.64 12.40
CA TYR A 334 9.20 -3.73 12.27
C TYR A 334 8.46 -5.06 12.08
N ALA A 335 9.08 -5.98 11.34
CA ALA A 335 8.56 -7.34 11.25
C ALA A 335 8.61 -8.03 12.63
N PRO A 336 7.65 -8.92 12.95
CA PRO A 336 7.51 -9.47 14.31
C PRO A 336 8.76 -10.23 14.79
N GLU A 337 9.60 -10.71 13.88
CA GLU A 337 10.85 -11.41 14.16
C GLU A 337 11.93 -10.49 14.78
N VAL A 338 11.86 -9.17 14.58
CA VAL A 338 12.84 -8.18 15.09
C VAL A 338 12.22 -7.05 15.91
N ALA A 339 10.88 -6.96 15.98
CA ALA A 339 10.20 -5.85 16.63
C ALA A 339 10.57 -5.66 18.11
N GLU A 340 10.70 -6.75 18.86
CA GLU A 340 10.98 -6.70 20.31
C GLU A 340 12.47 -6.43 20.63
N SER A 341 13.40 -6.91 19.79
CA SER A 341 14.83 -6.55 19.94
C SER A 341 15.06 -5.09 19.56
N MET A 342 14.46 -4.62 18.46
CA MET A 342 14.55 -3.20 18.06
C MET A 342 13.85 -2.26 19.05
N ARG A 343 12.72 -2.66 19.66
CA ARG A 343 12.07 -1.87 20.72
C ARG A 343 12.95 -1.76 21.97
N ARG A 344 13.68 -2.81 22.34
CA ARG A 344 14.67 -2.77 23.42
C ARG A 344 15.88 -1.90 23.07
N ARG A 345 16.44 -2.04 21.86
CA ARG A 345 17.54 -1.20 21.35
C ARG A 345 17.18 0.28 21.43
N ARG A 346 16.04 0.69 20.84
CA ARG A 346 15.56 2.09 20.93
C ARG A 346 15.36 2.58 22.35
N LEU A 347 14.91 1.73 23.27
CA LEU A 347 14.72 2.14 24.67
C LEU A 347 16.08 2.37 25.35
N ALA A 348 17.09 1.56 25.04
CA ALA A 348 18.46 1.75 25.50
C ALA A 348 19.11 2.99 24.86
N ASP A 349 18.90 3.22 23.56
CA ASP A 349 19.40 4.42 22.85
C ASP A 349 18.78 5.71 23.43
N LEU A 350 17.48 5.69 23.74
CA LEU A 350 16.77 6.79 24.40
C LEU A 350 17.24 7.02 25.85
N ASP A 351 17.47 5.95 26.63
CA ASP A 351 18.00 6.02 27.99
C ASP A 351 19.45 6.53 28.01
N ALA A 352 20.30 6.09 27.08
CA ALA A 352 21.66 6.60 26.90
C ALA A 352 21.65 8.09 26.50
N GLY A 353 20.84 8.48 25.52
CA GLY A 353 20.69 9.89 25.12
C GLY A 353 20.17 10.78 26.25
N LEU A 354 19.17 10.30 27.00
CA LEU A 354 18.67 11.00 28.19
C LEU A 354 19.74 11.16 29.27
N ARG A 355 20.57 10.13 29.52
CA ARG A 355 21.68 10.23 30.47
C ARG A 355 22.74 11.24 30.05
N THR A 356 23.06 11.33 28.75
CA THR A 356 23.97 12.37 28.25
C THR A 356 23.42 13.76 28.56
N VAL A 357 22.16 14.04 28.22
CA VAL A 357 21.51 15.33 28.52
C VAL A 357 21.47 15.61 30.03
N LEU A 358 21.12 14.63 30.86
CA LEU A 358 21.09 14.80 32.32
C LEU A 358 22.48 15.09 32.92
N VAL A 359 23.55 14.53 32.36
CA VAL A 359 24.93 14.82 32.81
C VAL A 359 25.34 16.23 32.38
N ASP A 360 25.05 16.64 31.15
CA ASP A 360 25.35 18.00 30.66
C ASP A 360 24.58 19.06 31.48
N ASP A 361 23.28 18.86 31.72
CA ASP A 361 22.43 19.69 32.57
C ASP A 361 22.98 19.76 34.02
N ALA A 362 23.44 18.64 34.58
CA ALA A 362 24.01 18.57 35.92
C ALA A 362 25.35 19.32 36.03
N VAL A 363 26.20 19.24 35.00
CA VAL A 363 27.46 20.00 34.91
C VAL A 363 27.18 21.50 34.84
N GLU A 364 26.22 21.93 34.02
CA GLU A 364 25.84 23.34 33.96
C GLU A 364 25.24 23.83 35.29
N ALA A 365 24.35 23.05 35.90
CA ALA A 365 23.72 23.36 37.18
C ALA A 365 24.74 23.47 38.33
N ALA A 366 25.69 22.53 38.42
CA ALA A 366 26.78 22.57 39.39
C ALA A 366 27.67 23.80 39.19
N ALA A 367 28.06 24.08 37.95
CA ALA A 367 28.85 25.27 37.63
C ALA A 367 28.11 26.59 37.91
N LEU A 368 26.80 26.63 37.70
CA LEU A 368 25.94 27.77 38.09
C LEU A 368 25.85 27.94 39.61
N ALA A 369 25.74 26.84 40.36
CA ALA A 369 25.66 26.86 41.82
C ALA A 369 26.96 27.37 42.46
N VAL A 370 28.12 26.87 42.03
CA VAL A 370 29.44 27.33 42.48
C VAL A 370 29.61 28.84 42.22
N ARG A 371 29.34 29.29 40.97
CA ARG A 371 29.41 30.72 40.61
C ARG A 371 28.42 31.61 41.39
N ARG A 372 27.32 31.07 41.91
CA ARG A 372 26.39 31.80 42.79
C ARG A 372 26.94 31.89 44.22
N LEU A 373 27.57 30.83 44.72
CA LEU A 373 28.17 30.79 46.05
C LEU A 373 29.36 31.76 46.17
N GLU A 374 30.29 31.76 45.22
CA GLU A 374 31.45 32.67 45.20
C GLU A 374 31.00 34.14 45.23
N ARG A 375 29.98 34.50 44.44
CA ARG A 375 29.39 35.85 44.44
C ARG A 375 28.67 36.20 45.74
N ALA A 376 27.94 35.25 46.34
CA ALA A 376 27.20 35.49 47.58
C ALA A 376 28.12 35.61 48.81
N THR A 377 29.26 34.92 48.79
CA THR A 377 30.23 34.88 49.90
C THR A 377 31.34 35.92 49.76
N ALA A 378 31.42 36.61 48.60
CA ALA A 378 32.45 37.59 48.26
C ALA A 378 33.90 37.06 48.42
N HIS A 379 34.09 35.76 48.21
CA HIS A 379 35.37 35.07 48.34
C HIS A 379 35.49 34.06 47.20
N GLU A 380 36.63 34.06 46.49
CA GLU A 380 36.92 33.01 45.51
C GLU A 380 37.29 31.72 46.25
N LEU A 381 36.75 30.60 45.79
CA LEU A 381 37.14 29.29 46.29
C LEU A 381 38.53 28.93 45.72
N ASP A 382 39.39 28.33 46.55
CA ASP A 382 40.60 27.70 46.01
C ASP A 382 40.22 26.53 45.07
N GLU A 383 41.15 26.14 44.20
CA GLU A 383 40.85 25.17 43.13
C GLU A 383 40.53 23.76 43.68
N ALA A 384 41.05 23.38 44.85
CA ALA A 384 40.72 22.12 45.51
C ALA A 384 39.33 22.17 46.17
N ALA A 385 38.97 23.29 46.80
CA ALA A 385 37.64 23.53 47.34
C ALA A 385 36.56 23.61 46.25
N ARG A 386 36.88 24.27 45.12
CA ARG A 386 36.01 24.37 43.93
C ARG A 386 35.75 22.99 43.32
N SER A 387 36.79 22.22 43.07
CA SER A 387 36.67 20.88 42.48
C SER A 387 35.92 19.90 43.40
N ALA A 388 36.22 19.89 44.71
CA ALA A 388 35.49 19.08 45.68
C ALA A 388 33.99 19.43 45.76
N LEU A 389 33.66 20.72 45.74
CA LEU A 389 32.25 21.17 45.72
C LEU A 389 31.56 20.80 44.39
N MET A 390 32.26 20.91 43.26
CA MET A 390 31.74 20.50 41.96
C MET A 390 31.43 19.01 41.93
N GLU A 391 32.34 18.16 42.42
CA GLU A 391 32.14 16.72 42.53
C GLU A 391 30.91 16.37 43.40
N GLN A 392 30.79 17.00 44.57
CA GLN A 392 29.63 16.81 45.46
C GLN A 392 28.31 17.22 44.80
N LEU A 393 28.28 18.34 44.07
CA LEU A 393 27.11 18.81 43.34
C LEU A 393 26.76 17.90 42.16
N LEU A 394 27.75 17.45 41.39
CA LEU A 394 27.55 16.49 40.29
C LEU A 394 26.96 15.17 40.79
N VAL A 395 27.51 14.61 41.87
CA VAL A 395 26.97 13.41 42.52
C VAL A 395 25.54 13.66 43.01
N ALA A 396 25.26 14.82 43.62
CA ALA A 396 23.92 15.15 44.09
C ALA A 396 22.87 15.35 42.97
N PHE A 397 23.27 15.87 41.81
CA PHE A 397 22.37 16.10 40.67
C PHE A 397 22.17 14.86 39.78
N VAL A 398 23.21 14.02 39.61
CA VAL A 398 23.14 12.80 38.78
C VAL A 398 22.62 11.58 39.57
N ALA A 399 22.65 11.61 40.90
CA ALA A 399 22.07 10.55 41.72
C ALA A 399 20.57 10.37 41.41
N PRO A 400 20.11 9.12 41.15
CA PRO A 400 18.71 8.88 40.85
C PRO A 400 17.83 9.27 42.04
N ALA A 401 16.85 10.15 41.78
CA ALA A 401 15.88 10.62 42.76
C ALA A 401 15.06 9.43 43.33
N GLY A 402 15.54 8.89 44.44
CA GLY A 402 15.05 7.64 45.03
C GLY A 402 16.07 6.91 45.89
N VAL A 403 17.37 7.09 45.65
CA VAL A 403 18.40 6.67 46.62
C VAL A 403 18.55 7.77 47.66
N THR A 404 17.83 7.65 48.77
CA THR A 404 18.14 8.42 49.97
C THR A 404 19.55 8.01 50.42
N ALA A 405 20.55 8.84 50.12
CA ALA A 405 21.86 8.71 50.75
C ALA A 405 21.64 8.76 52.27
N SER A 406 21.85 7.61 52.92
CA SER A 406 21.82 7.50 54.38
C SER A 406 23.01 8.30 54.91
N VAL A 407 22.82 9.61 55.12
CA VAL A 407 23.78 10.47 55.80
C VAL A 407 24.03 9.83 57.17
N PRO A 408 25.23 9.29 57.43
CA PRO A 408 25.51 8.68 58.72
C PRO A 408 25.42 9.77 59.79
N PRO A 409 24.75 9.53 60.93
CA PRO A 409 24.62 10.54 61.96
C PRO A 409 26.00 10.98 62.45
N PRO A 410 26.22 12.27 62.71
CA PRO A 410 27.52 12.77 63.14
C PRO A 410 27.94 12.08 64.45
N ALA A 411 29.20 11.62 64.49
CA ALA A 411 29.72 10.85 65.60
C ALA A 411 29.51 11.59 66.94
N ALA A 412 28.85 10.93 67.89
CA ALA A 412 28.50 11.52 69.17
C ALA A 412 29.75 11.93 69.95
N ARG A 413 29.90 13.23 70.22
CA ARG A 413 30.99 13.75 71.06
C ARG A 413 30.86 13.20 72.48
N ALA A 414 31.93 12.56 72.96
CA ALA A 414 31.94 11.96 74.28
C ALA A 414 31.91 13.00 75.41
N GLY A 415 30.90 12.88 76.27
CA GLY A 415 31.00 13.13 77.71
C GLY A 415 31.11 14.58 78.21
N ARG A 416 30.00 15.10 78.76
CA ARG A 416 30.05 16.05 79.88
C ARG A 416 29.22 15.50 81.04
N LYS A 417 29.86 15.12 82.14
CA LYS A 417 29.17 14.71 83.38
C LYS A 417 28.56 15.94 84.03
N GLU A 418 27.25 16.11 83.98
CA GLU A 418 26.55 17.03 84.88
C GLU A 418 26.31 16.36 86.24
N ARG A 419 26.71 17.07 87.30
CA ARG A 419 26.42 16.68 88.68
C ARG A 419 24.97 17.06 88.99
N ARG A 420 24.19 16.08 89.45
CA ARG A 420 22.87 16.32 90.06
C ARG A 420 23.04 16.83 91.51
N PRO A 421 22.39 17.93 91.92
CA PRO A 421 22.18 18.24 93.33
C PRO A 421 20.87 17.59 93.84
N ALA A 422 20.89 17.20 95.12
CA ALA A 422 19.78 16.74 95.98
C ALA A 422 18.58 16.08 95.27
#